data_AF-A0A3A1XKN2-F1
#
_entry.id   AF-A0A3A1XKN2-F1
#
_cell.length_a   1.000
_cell.length_b   1.000
_cell.length_c   1.000
_cell.angle_alpha   90.00
_cell.angle_beta   90.00
_cell.angle_gamma   90.00
#
_symmetry.space_group_name_H-M   'P 1'
#
loop_
_entity.id
_entity.type
_entity.pdbx_description
1 polymer ?
#
loop_
_entity_poly.entity_id
_entity_poly.type
_entity_poly.pdbx_seq_one_letter_code
_entity_poly.pdbx_strand_id
1 'polypeptide(L)'
;MSDYDFRAKKDAPCYLTVRDIAIFMDVKQRVAGQYLTDARMNYRRGVVKPYDMPLPDALAGFKRQTPLWRYDTIREWMARRPYAPVCLPVSEVEGLALLRELSEDAKD
;
A
#
# COMPACT_ATOMS: atom_id res chain seq x y z
N MET A 1 15.85 16.06 -4.73
CA MET A 1 14.57 15.55 -5.30
C MET A 1 13.49 15.99 -4.35
N SER A 2 12.44 16.66 -4.80
CA SER A 2 11.41 17.22 -3.90
C SER A 2 10.69 16.09 -3.16
N ASP A 3 10.84 16.07 -1.83
CA ASP A 3 10.07 15.28 -0.88
C ASP A 3 8.65 15.84 -0.81
N TYR A 4 7.91 15.80 -1.93
CA TYR A 4 6.51 16.16 -1.94
C TYR A 4 5.75 15.09 -1.15
N ASP A 5 5.60 15.34 0.15
CA ASP A 5 4.75 14.55 1.01
C ASP A 5 3.29 14.91 0.72
N PHE A 6 2.65 14.11 -0.13
CA PHE A 6 1.23 14.25 -0.46
C PHE A 6 0.32 14.14 0.79
N ARG A 7 0.88 13.68 1.93
CA ARG A 7 0.20 13.59 3.23
C ARG A 7 0.16 14.90 4.00
N ALA A 8 0.87 15.94 3.54
CA ALA A 8 0.98 17.21 4.25
C ALA A 8 -0.27 18.13 4.15
N LYS A 9 -1.29 17.75 3.37
CA LYS A 9 -2.55 18.51 3.29
C LYS A 9 -3.50 18.05 4.39
N LYS A 10 -3.87 18.99 5.28
CA LYS A 10 -4.98 18.84 6.22
C LYS A 10 -6.23 18.38 5.43
N ASP A 11 -6.83 17.27 5.87
CA ASP A 11 -8.02 16.63 5.28
C ASP A 11 -7.83 15.88 3.94
N ALA A 12 -6.59 15.70 3.44
CA ALA A 12 -6.36 14.82 2.30
C ALA A 12 -6.39 13.34 2.73
N PRO A 13 -7.01 12.42 1.94
CA PRO A 13 -6.96 11.00 2.21
C PRO A 13 -5.50 10.56 2.33
N CYS A 14 -5.16 9.88 3.43
CA CYS A 14 -3.80 9.40 3.62
C CYS A 14 -3.56 8.19 2.72
N TYR A 15 -2.93 8.47 1.58
CA TYR A 15 -2.56 7.40 0.67
C TYR A 15 -1.33 6.63 1.15
N LEU A 16 -1.36 5.33 0.90
CA LEU A 16 -0.24 4.40 1.05
C LEU A 16 0.42 4.20 -0.31
N THR A 17 1.74 4.13 -0.30
CA THR A 17 2.58 3.75 -1.43
C THR A 17 2.97 2.27 -1.31
N VAL A 18 3.59 1.72 -2.36
CA VAL A 18 4.18 0.37 -2.30
C VAL A 18 5.20 0.22 -1.17
N ARG A 19 5.90 1.29 -0.80
CA ARG A 19 6.85 1.26 0.33
C ARG A 19 6.13 1.02 1.64
N ASP A 20 5.08 1.79 1.91
CA ASP A 20 4.31 1.69 3.16
C ASP A 20 3.65 0.31 3.29
N ILE A 21 3.15 -0.21 2.16
CA ILE A 21 2.60 -1.57 2.08
C ILE A 21 3.67 -2.62 2.38
N ALA A 22 4.91 -2.41 1.91
CA ALA A 22 6.01 -3.33 2.18
C ALA A 22 6.39 -3.34 3.68
N ILE A 23 6.35 -2.17 4.33
CA ILE A 23 6.60 -2.02 5.77
C ILE A 23 5.54 -2.78 6.58
N PHE A 24 4.25 -2.55 6.30
CA PHE A 24 3.17 -3.30 6.96
C PHE A 24 3.25 -4.81 6.76
N MET A 25 3.77 -5.26 5.61
CA MET A 25 3.94 -6.68 5.31
C MET A 25 5.24 -7.27 5.85
N ASP A 26 6.13 -6.46 6.42
CA ASP A 26 7.51 -6.82 6.76
C ASP A 26 8.24 -7.52 5.61
N VAL A 27 8.21 -6.91 4.42
CA VAL A 27 8.90 -7.42 3.23
C VAL A 27 9.67 -6.32 2.52
N LYS A 28 10.62 -6.72 1.65
CA LYS A 28 11.29 -5.78 0.76
C LYS A 28 10.29 -5.14 -0.21
N GLN A 29 10.45 -3.85 -0.50
CA GLN A 29 9.60 -3.10 -1.44
C GLN A 29 9.45 -3.77 -2.81
N ARG A 30 10.49 -4.45 -3.31
CA ARG A 30 10.42 -5.22 -4.56
C ARG A 30 9.36 -6.34 -4.50
N VAL A 31 9.24 -7.01 -3.36
CA VAL A 31 8.25 -8.07 -3.14
C VAL A 31 6.84 -7.48 -3.13
N ALA A 32 6.62 -6.40 -2.39
CA ALA A 32 5.35 -5.67 -2.41
C ALA A 32 4.98 -5.20 -3.85
N GLY A 33 5.96 -4.70 -4.62
CA GLY A 33 5.75 -4.30 -6.01
C GLY A 33 5.42 -5.45 -6.97
N GLN A 34 5.86 -6.68 -6.67
CA GLN A 34 5.50 -7.85 -7.46
C GLN A 34 4.00 -8.16 -7.36
N TYR A 35 3.39 -8.02 -6.17
CA TYR A 35 1.94 -8.20 -6.00
C TYR A 35 1.13 -7.27 -6.91
N LEU A 36 1.53 -6.00 -7.03
CA LEU A 36 0.88 -5.07 -7.96
C LEU A 36 1.09 -5.49 -9.43
N THR A 37 2.29 -5.96 -9.77
CA THR A 37 2.62 -6.38 -11.13
C THR A 37 1.76 -7.57 -11.55
N ASP A 38 1.66 -8.58 -10.69
CA ASP A 38 0.86 -9.78 -10.92
C ASP A 38 -0.63 -9.45 -10.96
N ALA A 39 -1.11 -8.63 -10.02
CA ALA A 39 -2.49 -8.15 -10.03
C ALA A 39 -2.82 -7.46 -11.36
N ARG A 40 -2.03 -6.47 -11.80
CA ARG A 40 -2.25 -5.79 -13.09
C ARG A 40 -2.35 -6.76 -14.27
N MET A 41 -1.52 -7.81 -14.27
CA MET A 41 -1.58 -8.84 -15.30
C MET A 41 -2.87 -9.68 -15.22
N ASN A 42 -3.30 -10.06 -14.01
CA ASN A 42 -4.54 -10.81 -13.81
C ASN A 42 -5.78 -9.98 -14.18
N TYR A 43 -5.83 -8.70 -13.79
CA TYR A 43 -6.87 -7.75 -14.20
C TYR A 43 -6.92 -7.61 -15.72
N ARG A 44 -5.77 -7.42 -16.38
CA ARG A 44 -5.70 -7.33 -17.85
C ARG A 44 -6.20 -8.60 -18.54
N ARG A 45 -5.95 -9.76 -17.95
CA ARG A 45 -6.33 -11.08 -18.49
C ARG A 45 -7.75 -11.50 -18.12
N GLY A 46 -8.46 -10.74 -17.27
CA GLY A 46 -9.79 -11.10 -16.78
C GLY A 46 -9.81 -12.29 -15.81
N VAL A 47 -8.68 -12.63 -15.19
CA VAL A 47 -8.51 -13.78 -14.27
C VAL A 47 -8.21 -13.32 -12.84
N VAL A 48 -8.89 -12.25 -12.40
CA VAL A 48 -8.69 -11.63 -11.09
C VAL A 48 -8.97 -12.64 -9.98
N LYS A 49 -8.00 -12.82 -9.10
CA LYS A 49 -8.13 -13.71 -7.94
C LYS A 49 -8.62 -12.94 -6.72
N PRO A 50 -9.35 -13.58 -5.80
CA PRO A 50 -9.85 -12.92 -4.58
C PRO A 50 -8.75 -12.31 -3.71
N TYR A 51 -7.52 -12.80 -3.79
CA TYR A 51 -6.38 -12.34 -3.01
C TYR A 51 -5.39 -11.47 -3.82
N ASP A 52 -5.69 -11.17 -5.09
CA ASP A 52 -4.87 -10.24 -5.85
C ASP A 52 -4.87 -8.87 -5.19
N MET A 53 -3.74 -8.16 -5.27
CA MET A 53 -3.65 -6.78 -4.80
C MET A 53 -4.67 -5.91 -5.54
N PRO A 54 -5.42 -5.03 -4.85
CA PRO A 54 -6.28 -4.08 -5.52
C PRO A 54 -5.48 -3.17 -6.44
N LEU A 55 -6.07 -2.77 -7.57
CA LEU A 55 -5.48 -1.71 -8.39
C LEU A 55 -5.40 -0.40 -7.56
N PRO A 56 -4.46 0.50 -7.89
CA PRO A 56 -4.30 1.76 -7.15
C PRO A 56 -5.58 2.61 -7.20
N ASP A 57 -5.98 3.16 -6.05
CA ASP A 57 -7.09 4.11 -5.93
C ASP A 57 -6.76 5.45 -6.59
N ALA A 58 -5.47 5.80 -6.62
CA ALA A 58 -4.98 7.02 -7.24
C ALA A 58 -3.58 6.82 -7.83
N LEU A 59 -3.17 7.77 -8.66
CA LEU A 59 -1.84 7.87 -9.22
C LEU A 59 -1.30 9.28 -8.93
N ALA A 60 -0.07 9.40 -8.46
CA ALA A 60 0.58 10.69 -8.21
C ALA A 60 1.85 10.86 -9.05
N GLY A 61 2.08 12.08 -9.55
CA GLY A 61 3.23 12.43 -10.37
C GLY A 61 2.95 12.40 -11.88
N PHE A 62 3.76 13.12 -12.65
CA PHE A 62 3.55 13.34 -14.09
C PHE A 62 4.21 12.26 -14.97
N LYS A 63 5.54 12.08 -14.86
CA LYS A 63 6.29 11.16 -15.73
C LYS A 63 6.39 9.73 -15.20
N ARG A 64 6.50 9.57 -13.88
CA ARG A 64 6.45 8.28 -13.18
C ARG A 64 5.30 8.36 -12.20
N GLN A 65 4.18 7.77 -12.58
CA GLN A 65 3.00 7.72 -11.76
C GLN A 65 3.22 6.74 -10.61
N THR A 66 3.36 7.28 -9.40
CA THR A 66 3.39 6.52 -8.16
C THR A 66 2.00 5.99 -7.86
N PRO A 67 1.81 4.67 -7.74
CA PRO A 67 0.54 4.10 -7.35
C PRO A 67 0.26 4.38 -5.88
N LEU A 68 -0.98 4.77 -5.60
CA LEU A 68 -1.48 5.17 -4.30
C LEU A 68 -2.75 4.40 -3.96
N TRP A 69 -2.88 3.98 -2.71
CA TRP A 69 -4.07 3.31 -2.18
C TRP A 69 -4.57 3.99 -0.91
N ARG A 70 -5.87 3.97 -0.69
CA ARG A 70 -6.44 4.35 0.60
C ARG A 70 -6.05 3.30 1.64
N TYR A 71 -5.99 3.73 2.90
CA TYR A 71 -5.69 2.84 4.01
C TYR A 71 -6.63 1.62 4.07
N ASP A 72 -7.94 1.86 4.01
CA ASP A 72 -8.94 0.79 4.08
C ASP A 72 -8.83 -0.23 2.94
N THR A 73 -8.55 0.23 1.71
CA THR A 73 -8.34 -0.64 0.55
C THR A 73 -7.23 -1.66 0.82
N ILE A 74 -6.13 -1.21 1.43
CA ILE A 74 -5.00 -2.08 1.77
C ILE A 74 -5.28 -2.91 3.01
N ARG A 75 -5.91 -2.36 4.05
CA ARG A 75 -6.30 -3.10 5.26
C ARG A 75 -7.16 -4.32 4.90
N GLU A 76 -8.20 -4.12 4.11
CA GLU A 76 -9.09 -5.19 3.67
C GLU A 76 -8.36 -6.23 2.81
N TRP A 77 -7.52 -5.78 1.87
CA TRP A 77 -6.72 -6.68 1.05
C TRP A 77 -5.71 -7.49 1.87
N MET A 78 -5.06 -6.88 2.85
CA MET A 78 -4.07 -7.56 3.70
C MET A 78 -4.72 -8.63 4.57
N ALA A 79 -5.91 -8.37 5.11
CA ALA A 79 -6.66 -9.33 5.93
C ALA A 79 -7.12 -10.57 5.14
N ARG A 80 -7.38 -10.44 3.83
CA ARG A 80 -7.86 -11.55 2.98
C ARG A 80 -6.75 -12.41 2.35
N ARG A 81 -5.47 -12.18 2.69
CA ARG A 81 -4.35 -12.93 2.10
C ARG A 81 -4.37 -14.38 2.58
N PRO A 82 -4.14 -15.39 1.71
CA PRO A 82 -4.35 -16.79 2.03
C PRO A 82 -3.29 -17.41 2.96
N TYR A 83 -2.06 -16.91 2.97
CA TYR A 83 -0.95 -17.52 3.73
C TYR A 83 -0.39 -16.64 4.85
N ALA A 84 -0.47 -15.32 4.70
CA ALA A 84 0.07 -14.37 5.65
C ALA A 84 -0.88 -13.17 5.76
N PRO A 85 -2.10 -13.37 6.30
CA PRO A 85 -2.99 -12.24 6.54
C PRO A 85 -2.32 -11.27 7.52
N VAL A 86 -2.41 -9.99 7.22
CA VAL A 86 -1.95 -8.92 8.13
C VAL A 86 -3.18 -8.16 8.58
N CYS A 87 -3.44 -8.17 9.88
CA CYS A 87 -4.55 -7.45 10.49
C CYS A 87 -4.06 -6.06 10.90
N LEU A 88 -4.33 -5.06 10.08
CA LEU A 88 -4.05 -3.66 10.43
C LEU A 88 -5.17 -3.09 11.32
N PRO A 89 -4.87 -2.03 12.12
CA PRO A 89 -5.89 -1.32 12.89
C PRO A 89 -7.11 -0.92 12.06
N VAL A 90 -8.29 -0.85 12.68
CA VAL A 90 -9.51 -0.43 11.96
C VAL A 90 -9.48 1.08 11.69
N SER A 91 -8.92 1.86 12.62
CA SER A 91 -8.77 3.30 12.48
C SER A 91 -7.60 3.63 11.55
N GLU A 92 -7.84 4.44 10.52
CA GLU A 92 -6.77 4.98 9.66
C GLU A 92 -5.71 5.71 10.49
N VAL A 93 -6.11 6.45 11.52
CA VAL A 93 -5.19 7.21 12.38
C VAL A 93 -4.25 6.26 13.14
N GLU A 94 -4.78 5.19 13.72
CA GLU A 94 -3.98 4.18 14.42
C GLU A 94 -3.06 3.43 13.45
N GLY A 95 -3.57 3.11 12.26
CA GLY A 95 -2.78 2.47 11.20
C GLY A 95 -1.59 3.30 10.75
N LEU A 96 -1.78 4.62 10.61
CA LEU A 96 -0.70 5.53 10.25
C LEU A 96 0.27 5.77 11.40
N ALA A 97 -0.18 5.73 12.66
CA ALA A 97 0.71 5.75 13.82
C ALA A 97 1.60 4.50 13.83
N LEU A 98 1.02 3.31 13.65
CA LEU A 98 1.76 2.06 13.51
C LEU A 98 2.76 2.11 12.35
N LEU A 99 2.36 2.67 11.20
CA LEU A 99 3.28 2.81 10.07
C LEU A 99 4.51 3.65 10.41
N ARG A 100 4.33 4.72 11.19
CA ARG A 100 5.44 5.59 11.62
C ARG A 100 6.39 4.83 12.52
N GLU A 101 5.87 4.11 13.51
CA GLU A 101 6.64 3.25 14.41
C GLU A 101 7.47 2.23 13.62
N LEU A 102 6.82 1.44 12.76
CA LEU A 102 7.50 0.43 11.94
C LEU A 102 8.50 1.01 10.93
N SER A 103 8.27 2.24 10.47
CA SER A 103 9.18 2.93 9.54
C SER A 103 10.44 3.46 10.23
N GLU A 104 10.39 3.70 11.53
CA GLU A 104 11.55 4.09 12.34
C GLU A 104 12.44 2.89 12.60
N ASP A 105 11.86 1.73 12.90
CA ASP A 105 12.58 0.46 13.09
C ASP A 105 13.24 -0.05 11.81
N ALA A 106 12.66 0.21 10.64
CA ALA A 106 13.18 -0.25 9.35
C ALA A 106 14.37 0.58 8.79
N LYS A 107 14.93 1.51 9.57
CA LYS A 107 16.09 2.35 9.17
C LYS A 107 17.44 1.76 9.57
N ASP A 108 17.46 0.69 10.35
CA ASP A 108 18.65 -0.10 10.71
C ASP A 108 18.95 -1.21 9.69
#